data_AF-A0AAD0J5D9-F1
#
_entry.id   AF-A0AAD0J5D9-F1
#
_cell.length_a   1.000
_cell.length_b   1.000
_cell.length_c   1.000
_cell.angle_alpha   90.00
_cell.angle_beta   90.00
_cell.angle_gamma   90.00
#
_symmetry.space_group_name_H-M   'P 1'
#
loop_
_entity.id
_entity.type
_entity.pdbx_description
1 polymer ?
#
loop_
_entity_poly.entity_id
_entity_poly.type
_entity_poly.pdbx_seq_one_letter_code
_entity_poly.pdbx_strand_id
1 'polypeptide(L)'
;MTALVHRPALRGGAGSGGLPRVSPAAVHATGCVLAFVAVLAGGIHLANAADWSGLAHSRALLAAAQARAAEAQRVLAAAGQRRDGHRASTRDDHAPHAPEWAALMLELADLAASSGLRGVSIEPRRADGAEPDGRRTVHIAADGGFRALLHMVGGLARFPVLAVPTALRIERGMAAARVDMSIDVFPTLPATTAAADNTPVRAAALDADPFGEAGPAEAAGHAARLAGTIRDARAGLALFDDGEGVFTVVAPGDLLGAARVVRVERAAVTLATADGAQRLVLDDGGRP
;
A
#
# COMPACT_ATOMS: atom_id res chain seq x y z
N MET A 1 4.51 14.75 102.97
CA MET A 1 3.28 15.37 103.50
C MET A 1 2.16 15.15 102.51
N THR A 2 1.08 14.54 102.99
CA THR A 2 -0.19 14.20 102.32
C THR A 2 -1.15 15.38 102.27
N ALA A 3 -1.91 15.54 101.19
CA ALA A 3 -3.23 16.22 101.15
C ALA A 3 -3.93 15.87 99.82
N LEU A 4 -4.96 15.01 99.85
CA LEU A 4 -6.40 15.33 99.79
C LEU A 4 -6.88 15.73 98.38
N VAL A 5 -7.42 14.78 97.59
CA VAL A 5 -8.86 14.43 97.46
C VAL A 5 -9.69 15.53 96.77
N HIS A 6 -10.18 15.21 95.57
CA HIS A 6 -11.61 15.35 95.31
C HIS A 6 -12.14 14.34 94.29
N ARG A 7 -13.03 13.49 94.80
CA ARG A 7 -13.97 12.64 94.06
C ARG A 7 -15.12 13.51 93.56
N PRO A 8 -15.70 13.17 92.41
CA PRO A 8 -17.14 13.04 92.33
C PRO A 8 -17.56 11.67 91.82
N ALA A 9 -18.65 11.17 92.38
CA ALA A 9 -19.29 9.90 92.07
C ALA A 9 -20.54 10.12 91.21
N LEU A 10 -20.67 9.25 90.20
CA LEU A 10 -21.87 8.64 89.62
C LEU A 10 -23.09 9.47 89.14
N ARG A 11 -23.37 9.32 87.85
CA ARG A 11 -24.68 8.90 87.28
C ARG A 11 -24.35 8.20 85.96
N GLY A 12 -24.61 6.91 85.77
CA GLY A 12 -25.91 6.27 85.87
C GLY A 12 -26.45 6.11 84.44
N GLY A 13 -25.96 5.09 83.73
CA GLY A 13 -26.40 4.75 82.38
C GLY A 13 -26.15 3.27 82.13
N ALA A 14 -27.15 2.46 82.45
CA ALA A 14 -27.19 1.05 82.10
C ALA A 14 -27.08 0.91 80.58
N GLY A 15 -25.95 0.39 80.11
CA GLY A 15 -25.74 -0.05 78.75
C GLY A 15 -25.21 -1.47 78.81
N SER A 16 -26.12 -2.43 78.84
CA SER A 16 -25.84 -3.83 78.54
C SER A 16 -25.24 -3.92 77.13
N GLY A 17 -23.92 -3.92 77.05
CA GLY A 17 -23.18 -4.17 75.82
C GLY A 17 -22.16 -5.25 76.11
N GLY A 18 -22.58 -6.52 76.00
CA GLY A 18 -21.64 -7.63 76.05
C GLY A 18 -20.52 -7.37 75.05
N LEU A 19 -19.27 -7.39 75.52
CA LEU A 19 -18.13 -7.49 74.63
C LEU A 19 -18.43 -8.69 73.73
N PRO A 20 -18.53 -8.53 72.39
CA PRO A 20 -18.73 -9.67 71.54
C PRO A 20 -17.54 -10.57 71.81
N ARG A 21 -17.78 -11.75 72.38
CA ARG A 21 -16.80 -12.83 72.37
C ARG A 21 -16.62 -13.16 70.90
N VAL A 22 -15.70 -12.45 70.26
CA VAL A 22 -15.34 -12.71 68.89
C VAL A 22 -14.77 -14.12 68.91
N SER A 23 -15.50 -15.04 68.29
CA SER A 23 -15.08 -16.43 68.20
C SER A 23 -13.64 -16.45 67.65
N PRO A 24 -12.73 -17.28 68.20
CA PRO A 24 -11.36 -17.38 67.67
C PRO A 24 -11.36 -17.67 66.16
N ALA A 25 -12.40 -18.34 65.64
CA ALA A 25 -12.61 -18.53 64.21
C ALA A 25 -12.86 -17.22 63.44
N ALA A 26 -13.60 -16.27 64.01
CA ALA A 26 -13.86 -14.97 63.40
C ALA A 26 -12.60 -14.08 63.42
N VAL A 27 -11.80 -14.11 64.50
CA VAL A 27 -10.51 -13.40 64.55
C VAL A 27 -9.53 -13.98 63.52
N HIS A 28 -9.46 -15.31 63.38
CA HIS A 28 -8.67 -15.95 62.34
C HIS A 28 -9.16 -15.61 60.93
N ALA A 29 -10.47 -15.61 60.69
CA ALA A 29 -11.02 -15.23 59.39
C ALA A 29 -10.68 -13.77 59.03
N THR A 30 -10.83 -12.83 59.97
CA THR A 30 -10.46 -11.42 59.76
C THR A 30 -8.95 -11.28 59.52
N GLY A 31 -8.12 -12.02 60.27
CA GLY A 31 -6.67 -12.07 60.05
C GLY A 31 -6.29 -12.59 58.65
N CYS A 32 -6.95 -13.67 58.20
CA CYS A 32 -6.75 -14.23 56.85
C CYS A 32 -7.16 -13.25 55.76
N VAL A 33 -8.29 -12.55 55.93
CA VAL A 33 -8.74 -11.52 54.97
C VAL A 33 -7.75 -10.35 54.92
N LEU A 34 -7.27 -9.87 56.07
CA LEU A 34 -6.27 -8.79 56.10
C LEU A 34 -4.95 -9.20 55.47
N ALA A 35 -4.47 -10.41 55.75
CA ALA A 35 -3.25 -10.94 55.13
C ALA A 35 -3.42 -11.08 53.61
N PHE A 36 -4.57 -11.58 53.16
CA PHE A 36 -4.89 -11.70 51.73
C PHE A 36 -4.92 -10.33 51.05
N VAL A 37 -5.59 -9.34 51.64
CA VAL A 37 -5.65 -7.97 51.10
C VAL A 37 -4.25 -7.34 51.06
N ALA A 38 -3.44 -7.54 52.09
CA ALA A 38 -2.07 -7.01 52.12
C ALA A 38 -1.18 -7.62 51.04
N VAL A 39 -1.25 -8.93 50.83
CA VAL A 39 -0.51 -9.62 49.76
C VAL A 39 -0.99 -9.18 48.38
N LEU A 40 -2.31 -9.05 48.19
CA LEU A 40 -2.89 -8.61 46.92
C LEU A 40 -2.47 -7.17 46.59
N ALA A 41 -2.58 -6.26 47.56
CA ALA A 41 -2.17 -4.87 47.40
C ALA A 41 -0.66 -4.75 47.15
N GLY A 42 0.16 -5.50 47.87
CA GLY A 42 1.61 -5.58 47.67
C GLY A 42 1.99 -6.13 46.29
N GLY A 43 1.31 -7.19 45.85
CA GLY A 43 1.49 -7.79 44.53
C GLY A 43 1.13 -6.83 43.38
N ILE A 44 0.01 -6.11 43.51
CA ILE A 44 -0.39 -5.08 42.55
C ILE A 44 0.64 -3.95 42.53
N HIS A 45 1.10 -3.48 43.69
CA HIS A 45 2.10 -2.42 43.78
C HIS A 45 3.43 -2.83 43.13
N LEU A 46 3.90 -4.06 43.37
CA LEU A 46 5.15 -4.56 42.81
C LEU A 46 5.04 -4.78 41.30
N ALA A 47 3.93 -5.35 40.82
CA ALA A 47 3.68 -5.54 39.39
C ALA A 47 3.59 -4.21 38.63
N ASN A 48 3.00 -3.19 39.27
CA ASN A 48 2.92 -1.84 38.71
C ASN A 48 4.28 -1.12 38.75
N ALA A 49 5.04 -1.25 39.85
CA ALA A 49 6.38 -0.67 39.98
C ALA A 49 7.40 -1.30 39.01
N ALA A 50 7.24 -2.59 38.71
CA ALA A 50 8.08 -3.30 37.76
C ALA A 50 7.59 -3.16 36.29
N ASP A 51 6.54 -2.39 36.03
CA ASP A 51 5.87 -2.23 34.73
C ASP A 51 5.64 -3.56 34.00
N TRP A 52 5.21 -4.61 34.72
CA TRP A 52 4.96 -5.93 34.12
C TRP A 52 3.88 -5.90 33.04
N SER A 53 2.98 -4.91 33.11
CA SER A 53 1.95 -4.66 32.09
C SER A 53 2.46 -3.97 30.83
N GLY A 54 3.68 -3.42 30.83
CA GLY A 54 4.24 -2.63 29.74
C GLY A 54 3.48 -1.33 29.43
N LEU A 55 2.61 -0.89 30.34
CA LEU A 55 1.78 0.30 30.14
C LEU A 55 2.61 1.58 30.22
N ALA A 56 3.63 1.65 31.07
CA ALA A 56 4.53 2.80 31.07
C ALA A 56 5.40 2.81 29.80
N HIS A 57 5.89 1.65 29.37
CA HIS A 57 6.62 1.51 28.11
C HIS A 57 5.79 1.91 26.88
N SER A 58 4.54 1.45 26.75
CA SER A 58 3.64 1.82 25.66
C SER A 58 3.29 3.31 25.65
N ARG A 59 3.05 3.91 26.82
CA ARG A 59 2.83 5.37 26.94
C ARG A 59 4.06 6.17 26.52
N ALA A 60 5.26 5.70 26.88
CA ALA A 60 6.51 6.33 26.47
C ALA A 60 6.69 6.26 24.94
N LEU A 61 6.40 5.11 24.32
CA LEU A 61 6.43 4.96 22.87
C LEU A 61 5.40 5.86 22.18
N LEU A 62 4.18 5.97 22.72
CA LEU A 62 3.14 6.85 22.19
C LEU A 62 3.56 8.33 22.28
N ALA A 63 4.10 8.76 23.42
CA ALA A 63 4.61 10.13 23.59
C ALA A 63 5.76 10.43 22.62
N ALA A 64 6.68 9.48 22.42
CA ALA A 64 7.76 9.62 21.45
C ALA A 64 7.25 9.70 20.01
N ALA A 65 6.24 8.91 19.64
CA ALA A 65 5.60 8.96 18.33
C ALA A 65 4.88 10.31 18.09
N GLN A 66 4.15 10.81 19.09
CA GLN A 66 3.50 12.13 19.04
C GLN A 66 4.52 13.27 18.89
N ALA A 67 5.63 13.22 19.61
CA ALA A 67 6.71 14.20 19.50
C ALA A 67 7.32 14.21 18.09
N ARG A 68 7.56 13.03 17.49
CA ARG A 68 8.06 12.91 16.10
C ARG A 68 7.07 13.45 15.08
N ALA A 69 5.77 13.20 15.26
CA ALA A 69 4.74 13.74 14.38
C ALA A 69 4.68 15.27 14.44
N ALA A 70 4.73 15.85 15.64
CA ALA A 70 4.76 17.30 15.83
C ALA A 70 6.04 17.96 15.26
N GLU A 71 7.18 17.28 15.33
CA GLU A 71 8.42 17.72 14.69
C GLU A 71 8.29 17.71 13.16
N ALA A 72 7.78 16.62 12.58
CA ALA A 72 7.55 16.52 11.15
C ALA A 72 6.60 17.62 10.64
N GLN A 73 5.52 17.90 11.38
CA GLN A 73 4.60 19.00 11.05
C GLN A 73 5.29 20.36 11.08
N ARG A 74 6.18 20.61 12.04
CA ARG A 74 6.95 21.87 12.11
C ARG A 74 7.93 22.00 10.93
N VAL A 75 8.60 20.92 10.54
CA VAL A 75 9.47 20.90 9.37
C VAL A 75 8.68 21.20 8.09
N LEU A 76 7.50 20.58 7.92
CA LEU A 76 6.62 20.85 6.78
C LEU A 76 6.12 22.30 6.76
N ALA A 77 5.72 22.85 7.90
CA ALA A 77 5.29 24.25 8.02
C ALA A 77 6.42 25.23 7.69
N ALA A 78 7.64 24.96 8.17
CA ALA A 78 8.83 25.75 7.86
C ALA A 78 9.20 25.68 6.37
N ALA A 79 9.06 24.51 5.74
CA ALA A 79 9.26 24.33 4.30
C ALA A 79 8.20 25.10 3.48
N GLY A 80 6.93 25.09 3.93
CA GLY A 80 5.85 25.89 3.34
C GLY A 80 6.13 27.39 3.39
N GLN A 81 6.53 27.93 4.55
CA GLN A 81 6.88 29.34 4.70
C GLN A 81 8.08 29.76 3.84
N ARG A 82 9.09 28.89 3.68
CA ARG A 82 10.20 29.14 2.75
C ARG A 82 9.73 29.17 1.29
N ARG A 83 8.81 28.27 0.91
CA ARG A 83 8.22 28.24 -0.44
C ARG A 83 7.40 29.51 -0.71
N ASP A 84 6.61 29.98 0.25
CA ASP A 84 5.79 31.19 0.10
C ASP A 84 6.63 32.48 0.14
N GLY A 85 7.65 32.53 1.00
CA GLY A 85 8.63 33.62 1.03
C GLY A 85 9.46 33.71 -0.25
N HIS A 86 9.88 32.56 -0.80
CA HIS A 86 10.57 32.48 -2.09
C HIS A 86 9.66 32.88 -3.26
N ARG A 87 8.36 32.58 -3.19
CA ARG A 87 7.37 33.03 -4.19
C ARG A 87 7.15 34.54 -4.14
N ALA A 88 7.31 35.17 -2.98
CA ALA A 88 7.25 36.62 -2.81
C ALA A 88 8.57 37.33 -3.17
N SER A 89 9.71 36.64 -3.17
CA SER A 89 11.05 37.22 -3.37
C SER A 89 11.77 36.85 -4.67
N THR A 90 11.12 36.22 -5.66
CA THR A 90 11.76 35.84 -6.93
C THR A 90 11.33 36.70 -8.11
N ARG A 91 11.76 37.97 -8.05
CA ARG A 91 12.31 38.66 -9.21
C ARG A 91 13.74 39.07 -8.86
N ASP A 92 14.61 38.09 -8.75
CA ASP A 92 16.05 38.27 -8.94
C ASP A 92 16.70 36.90 -9.19
N ASP A 93 17.59 36.89 -10.18
CA ASP A 93 18.43 35.78 -10.60
C ASP A 93 19.07 35.08 -9.39
N HIS A 94 19.17 33.75 -9.40
CA HIS A 94 20.31 32.95 -8.92
C HIS A 94 20.03 31.45 -9.19
N ALA A 95 21.08 30.71 -9.53
CA ALA A 95 21.11 29.34 -10.07
C ALA A 95 20.06 28.35 -9.54
N PRO A 96 19.56 27.41 -10.38
CA PRO A 96 18.59 26.40 -9.96
C PRO A 96 19.19 25.55 -8.84
N HIS A 97 18.72 25.78 -7.61
CA HIS A 97 19.01 24.89 -6.50
C HIS A 97 18.42 23.52 -6.82
N ALA A 98 19.26 22.49 -6.84
CA ALA A 98 18.82 21.11 -6.99
C ALA A 98 17.79 20.81 -5.88
N PRO A 99 16.61 20.25 -6.20
CA PRO A 99 15.59 19.98 -5.21
C PRO A 99 16.13 19.07 -4.10
N GLU A 100 15.82 19.39 -2.84
CA GLU A 100 16.22 18.54 -1.71
C GLU A 100 15.59 17.14 -1.83
N TRP A 101 16.29 16.10 -1.36
CA TRP A 101 15.84 14.71 -1.47
C TRP A 101 14.44 14.47 -0.88
N ALA A 102 14.14 15.10 0.26
CA ALA A 102 12.82 15.00 0.87
C ALA A 102 11.71 15.59 -0.01
N ALA A 103 11.99 16.70 -0.71
CA ALA A 103 11.05 17.28 -1.66
C ALA A 103 10.83 16.36 -2.86
N LEU A 104 11.89 15.75 -3.40
CA LEU A 104 11.78 14.76 -4.48
C LEU A 104 10.94 13.55 -4.08
N MET A 105 11.08 13.05 -2.85
CA MET A 105 10.25 11.95 -2.35
C MET A 105 8.78 12.34 -2.22
N LEU A 106 8.48 13.58 -1.82
CA LEU A 106 7.10 14.09 -1.77
C LEU A 106 6.49 14.22 -3.17
N GLU A 107 7.23 14.77 -4.13
CA GLU A 107 6.80 14.86 -5.54
C GLU A 107 6.59 13.45 -6.14
N LEU A 108 7.45 12.49 -5.80
CA LEU A 108 7.31 11.11 -6.26
C LEU A 108 6.08 10.42 -5.64
N ALA A 109 5.79 10.72 -4.37
CA ALA A 109 4.58 10.24 -3.69
C ALA A 109 3.31 10.85 -4.29
N ASP A 110 3.33 12.15 -4.60
CA ASP A 110 2.20 12.83 -5.27
C ASP A 110 1.97 12.28 -6.68
N LEU A 111 3.05 12.02 -7.42
CA LEU A 111 2.98 11.35 -8.72
C LEU A 111 2.36 9.95 -8.59
N ALA A 112 2.80 9.15 -7.62
CA ALA A 112 2.24 7.81 -7.40
C ALA A 112 0.74 7.89 -7.00
N ALA A 113 0.37 8.82 -6.12
CA ALA A 113 -1.02 9.01 -5.70
C ALA A 113 -1.94 9.50 -6.84
N SER A 114 -1.47 10.43 -7.66
CA SER A 114 -2.21 10.96 -8.82
C SER A 114 -2.30 9.99 -9.99
N SER A 115 -1.42 8.98 -10.05
CA SER A 115 -1.44 7.95 -11.09
C SER A 115 -2.60 6.95 -10.96
N GLY A 116 -3.28 6.90 -9.81
CA GLY A 116 -4.37 5.95 -9.54
C GLY A 116 -3.89 4.60 -8.98
N LEU A 117 -2.60 4.47 -8.66
CA LEU A 117 -2.06 3.38 -7.83
C LEU A 117 -2.62 3.46 -6.40
N ARG A 118 -2.82 2.32 -5.76
CA ARG A 118 -3.37 2.18 -4.40
C ARG A 118 -2.38 1.43 -3.51
N GLY A 119 -2.49 1.61 -2.19
CA GLY A 119 -1.63 0.89 -1.24
C GLY A 119 -0.13 1.12 -1.46
N VAL A 120 0.23 2.34 -1.90
CA VAL A 120 1.60 2.66 -2.34
C VAL A 120 2.56 2.64 -1.14
N SER A 121 3.55 1.75 -1.18
CA SER A 121 4.78 1.83 -0.38
C SER A 121 5.88 2.46 -1.23
N ILE A 122 6.62 3.40 -0.65
CA ILE A 122 7.76 4.07 -1.28
C ILE A 122 8.95 3.97 -0.33
N GLU A 123 9.94 3.18 -0.72
CA GLU A 123 11.06 2.80 0.13
C GLU A 123 12.39 3.15 -0.55
N PRO A 124 13.19 4.08 0.01
CA PRO A 124 14.56 4.26 -0.42
C PRO A 124 15.35 2.97 -0.16
N ARG A 125 16.05 2.45 -1.19
CA ARG A 125 16.80 1.19 -1.05
C ARG A 125 17.97 1.28 -0.06
N ARG A 126 18.48 2.50 0.16
CA ARG A 126 19.47 2.82 1.19
C ARG A 126 19.02 4.04 1.98
N ALA A 127 19.08 3.94 3.31
CA ALA A 127 18.86 5.08 4.19
C ALA A 127 20.06 6.06 4.15
N ASP A 128 21.28 5.55 3.96
CA ASP A 128 22.53 6.27 4.25
C ASP A 128 23.14 7.05 3.07
N GLY A 129 22.37 7.32 2.02
CA GLY A 129 22.75 8.31 1.00
C GLY A 129 22.88 7.78 -0.42
N ALA A 130 23.37 8.67 -1.29
CA ALA A 130 23.48 8.43 -2.72
C ALA A 130 24.63 7.46 -3.06
N GLU A 131 24.49 6.77 -4.18
CA GLU A 131 25.56 6.00 -4.80
C GLU A 131 26.71 6.93 -5.28
N PRO A 132 27.89 6.39 -5.63
CA PRO A 132 29.04 7.20 -6.03
C PRO A 132 28.79 8.14 -7.21
N ASP A 133 27.81 7.81 -8.06
CA ASP A 133 27.36 8.62 -9.20
C ASP A 133 26.21 9.58 -8.84
N GLY A 134 25.86 9.71 -7.56
CA GLY A 134 24.77 10.55 -7.08
C GLY A 134 23.38 9.93 -7.20
N ARG A 135 23.25 8.71 -7.74
CA ARG A 135 21.96 8.00 -7.83
C ARG A 135 21.38 7.70 -6.45
N ARG A 136 20.06 7.80 -6.33
CA ARG A 136 19.28 7.25 -5.23
C ARG A 136 18.17 6.37 -5.78
N THR A 137 18.21 5.08 -5.48
CA THR A 137 17.19 4.12 -5.92
C THR A 137 16.03 4.09 -4.94
N VAL A 138 14.82 4.22 -5.47
CA VAL A 138 13.56 4.12 -4.75
C VAL A 138 12.81 2.90 -5.25
N HIS A 139 12.32 2.09 -4.32
CA HIS A 139 11.40 1.01 -4.60
C HIS A 139 9.97 1.50 -4.37
N ILE A 140 9.08 1.19 -5.30
CA ILE A 140 7.66 1.46 -5.20
C ILE A 140 6.91 0.13 -5.32
N ALA A 141 6.06 -0.16 -4.34
CA ALA A 141 5.15 -1.30 -4.37
C ALA A 141 3.71 -0.78 -4.23
N ALA A 142 2.82 -1.17 -5.13
CA ALA A 142 1.44 -0.68 -5.15
C ALA A 142 0.51 -1.68 -5.85
N ASP A 143 -0.80 -1.47 -5.69
CA ASP A 143 -1.83 -2.17 -6.44
C ASP A 143 -2.46 -1.23 -7.47
N GLY A 144 -2.61 -1.67 -8.72
CA GLY A 144 -3.23 -0.87 -9.76
C GLY A 144 -3.14 -1.50 -11.14
N GLY A 145 -4.09 -1.13 -12.01
CA GLY A 145 -4.12 -1.64 -13.39
C GLY A 145 -3.10 -0.98 -14.31
N PHE A 146 -2.98 -1.50 -15.53
CA PHE A 146 -2.00 -1.04 -16.53
C PHE A 146 -2.09 0.46 -16.83
N ARG A 147 -3.30 1.02 -16.85
CA ARG A 147 -3.49 2.47 -17.05
C ARG A 147 -2.83 3.29 -15.94
N ALA A 148 -2.95 2.87 -14.68
CA ALA A 148 -2.33 3.59 -13.55
C ALA A 148 -0.80 3.53 -13.65
N LEU A 149 -0.27 2.37 -14.02
CA LEU A 149 1.16 2.20 -14.30
C LEU A 149 1.64 3.10 -15.45
N LEU A 150 0.91 3.19 -16.56
CA LEU A 150 1.26 4.08 -17.68
C LEU A 150 1.26 5.56 -17.25
N HIS A 151 0.30 5.98 -16.42
CA HIS A 151 0.29 7.33 -15.86
C HIS A 151 1.49 7.58 -14.94
N MET A 152 1.87 6.61 -14.12
CA MET A 152 3.04 6.68 -13.25
C MET A 152 4.32 6.85 -14.07
N VAL A 153 4.59 5.91 -14.99
CA VAL A 153 5.80 5.92 -15.84
C VAL A 153 5.84 7.17 -16.73
N GLY A 154 4.71 7.53 -17.34
CA GLY A 154 4.61 8.74 -18.16
C GLY A 154 4.77 10.04 -17.37
N GLY A 155 4.43 10.03 -16.08
CA GLY A 155 4.66 11.16 -15.19
C GLY A 155 6.13 11.38 -14.82
N LEU A 156 6.95 10.33 -14.82
CA LEU A 156 8.39 10.44 -14.56
C LEU A 156 9.12 11.29 -15.61
N ALA A 157 8.61 11.33 -16.85
CA ALA A 157 9.13 12.21 -17.90
C ALA A 157 8.96 13.71 -17.58
N ARG A 158 8.04 14.06 -16.67
CA ARG A 158 7.78 15.42 -16.17
C ARG A 158 8.32 15.64 -14.76
N PHE A 159 9.01 14.66 -14.20
CA PHE A 159 9.62 14.76 -12.88
C PHE A 159 10.72 15.85 -12.90
N PRO A 160 10.97 16.58 -11.81
CA PRO A 160 11.89 17.73 -11.83
C PRO A 160 13.36 17.36 -12.10
N VAL A 161 13.74 16.11 -11.87
CA VAL A 161 15.09 15.57 -12.10
C VAL A 161 15.00 14.29 -12.90
N LEU A 162 16.12 13.83 -13.45
CA LEU A 162 16.17 12.54 -14.14
C LEU A 162 15.76 11.41 -13.18
N ALA A 163 14.65 10.76 -13.50
CA ALA A 163 14.14 9.59 -12.80
C ALA A 163 13.94 8.47 -13.83
N VAL A 164 14.68 7.39 -13.68
CA VAL A 164 14.73 6.29 -14.65
C VAL A 164 14.14 5.03 -14.01
N PRO A 165 13.04 4.47 -14.54
CA PRO A 165 12.60 3.13 -14.16
C PRO A 165 13.68 2.11 -14.53
N THR A 166 14.16 1.34 -13.56
CA THR A 166 15.24 0.34 -13.77
C THR A 166 14.78 -1.09 -13.62
N ALA A 167 13.69 -1.32 -12.89
CA ALA A 167 13.04 -2.61 -12.81
C ALA A 167 11.53 -2.41 -12.69
N LEU A 168 10.77 -3.29 -13.32
CA LEU A 168 9.32 -3.33 -13.25
C LEU A 168 8.88 -4.80 -13.25
N ARG A 169 8.11 -5.18 -12.23
CA ARG A 169 7.44 -6.47 -12.12
C ARG A 169 5.96 -6.21 -11.89
N ILE A 170 5.13 -6.95 -12.62
CA ILE A 170 3.68 -6.87 -12.51
C ILE A 170 3.18 -8.29 -12.29
N GLU A 171 2.45 -8.49 -11.20
CA GLU A 171 1.84 -9.77 -10.85
C GLU A 171 0.32 -9.62 -10.84
N ARG A 172 -0.39 -10.66 -11.29
CA ARG A 172 -1.85 -10.67 -11.23
C ARG A 172 -2.27 -10.88 -9.78
N GLY A 173 -2.96 -9.90 -9.19
CA GLY A 173 -3.55 -10.01 -7.86
C GLY A 173 -5.03 -10.36 -7.91
N MET A 174 -5.62 -10.69 -6.75
CA MET A 174 -7.03 -11.12 -6.63
C MET A 174 -8.05 -10.01 -6.94
N ALA A 175 -7.67 -8.75 -6.85
CA ALA A 175 -8.57 -7.60 -7.04
C ALA A 175 -8.00 -6.50 -7.95
N ALA A 176 -6.67 -6.44 -8.08
CA ALA A 176 -5.94 -5.55 -8.96
C ALA A 176 -4.54 -6.14 -9.21
N ALA A 177 -3.89 -5.76 -10.31
CA ALA A 177 -2.50 -6.14 -10.53
C ALA A 177 -1.60 -5.51 -9.45
N ARG A 178 -0.66 -6.31 -8.96
CA ARG A 178 0.40 -5.90 -8.03
C ARG A 178 1.56 -5.37 -8.86
N VAL A 179 2.04 -4.18 -8.55
CA VAL A 179 3.12 -3.50 -9.25
C VAL A 179 4.29 -3.30 -8.29
N ASP A 180 5.44 -3.82 -8.67
CA ASP A 180 6.72 -3.59 -8.01
C ASP A 180 7.67 -2.89 -9.00
N MET A 181 8.13 -1.69 -8.65
CA MET A 181 9.00 -0.88 -9.50
C MET A 181 10.24 -0.42 -8.74
N SER A 182 11.38 -0.33 -9.42
CA SER A 182 12.56 0.39 -8.94
C SER A 182 12.82 1.58 -9.86
N ILE A 183 13.08 2.73 -9.25
CA ILE A 183 13.35 4.00 -9.93
C ILE A 183 14.68 4.54 -9.43
N ASP A 184 15.59 4.81 -10.36
CA ASP A 184 16.84 5.49 -10.08
C ASP A 184 16.65 7.00 -10.28
N VAL A 185 16.77 7.75 -9.19
CA VAL A 185 16.65 9.21 -9.18
C VAL A 185 18.04 9.82 -9.13
N PHE A 186 18.31 10.79 -10.01
CA PHE A 186 19.58 11.50 -10.10
C PHE A 186 19.37 12.98 -9.76
N PRO A 187 19.48 13.39 -8.47
CA PRO A 187 19.09 14.73 -8.03
C PRO A 187 19.86 15.89 -8.67
N THR A 188 21.07 15.61 -9.17
CA THR A 188 21.96 16.60 -9.82
C THR A 188 21.72 16.73 -11.32
N LEU A 189 20.92 15.84 -11.91
CA LEU A 189 20.61 15.84 -13.34
C LEU A 189 19.21 16.40 -13.52
N PRO A 190 19.06 17.68 -13.92
CA PRO A 190 17.74 18.24 -14.17
C PRO A 190 17.04 17.48 -15.30
N ALA A 191 15.72 17.38 -15.22
CA ALA A 191 14.97 16.76 -16.31
C ALA A 191 15.21 17.56 -17.59
N THR A 192 15.65 16.86 -18.64
CA THR A 192 15.69 17.46 -19.98
C THR A 192 14.24 17.71 -20.35
N THR A 193 13.85 18.96 -20.60
CA THR A 193 12.55 19.26 -21.20
C THR A 193 12.46 18.44 -22.46
N ALA A 194 11.67 17.37 -22.44
CA ALA A 194 11.38 16.59 -23.62
C ALA A 194 10.94 17.60 -24.68
N ALA A 195 11.72 17.70 -25.76
CA ALA A 195 11.34 18.55 -26.89
C ALA A 195 9.88 18.24 -27.23
N ALA A 196 9.10 19.27 -27.56
CA ALA A 196 7.67 19.15 -27.84
C ALA A 196 7.32 18.13 -28.94
N ASP A 197 8.32 17.59 -29.65
CA ASP A 197 8.25 16.52 -30.65
C ASP A 197 8.32 15.08 -30.09
N ASN A 198 8.62 14.90 -28.80
CA ASN A 198 8.35 13.62 -28.14
C ASN A 198 6.85 13.53 -27.94
N THR A 199 6.16 13.17 -29.02
CA THR A 199 4.76 12.78 -29.00
C THR A 199 4.64 11.84 -27.82
N PRO A 200 3.91 12.19 -26.73
CA PRO A 200 3.65 11.23 -25.69
C PRO A 200 3.11 10.03 -26.43
N VAL A 201 3.64 8.84 -26.16
CA VAL A 201 2.97 7.61 -26.58
C VAL A 201 1.60 7.75 -25.93
N ARG A 202 0.64 8.28 -26.70
CA ARG A 202 -0.76 8.31 -26.33
C ARG A 202 -0.97 6.84 -26.07
N ALA A 203 -1.26 6.50 -24.81
CA ALA A 203 -1.78 5.20 -24.46
C ALA A 203 -2.94 4.99 -25.43
N ALA A 204 -2.67 4.28 -26.52
CA ALA A 204 -3.47 4.35 -27.72
C ALA A 204 -4.65 3.46 -27.43
N ALA A 205 -5.63 3.99 -26.69
CA ALA A 205 -6.83 3.29 -26.23
C ALA A 205 -6.58 1.78 -26.08
N LEU A 206 -5.56 1.41 -25.30
CA LEU A 206 -5.44 0.03 -24.84
C LEU A 206 -6.46 -0.07 -23.71
N ASP A 207 -7.74 -0.10 -24.08
CA ASP A 207 -8.86 -0.26 -23.16
C ASP A 207 -8.81 -1.65 -22.51
N ALA A 208 -8.04 -2.57 -23.07
CA ALA A 208 -7.70 -3.85 -22.47
C ALA A 208 -6.46 -3.71 -21.57
N ASP A 209 -6.66 -3.81 -20.25
CA ASP A 209 -5.58 -4.03 -19.30
C ASP A 209 -5.02 -5.45 -19.53
N PRO A 210 -3.77 -5.63 -20.00
CA PRO A 210 -3.17 -6.96 -20.21
C PRO A 210 -3.01 -7.77 -18.91
N PHE A 211 -3.20 -7.13 -17.75
CA PHE A 211 -3.12 -7.73 -16.42
C PHE A 211 -4.47 -7.74 -15.68
N GLY A 212 -5.53 -7.21 -16.30
CA GLY A 212 -6.87 -7.19 -15.71
C GLY A 212 -7.48 -8.58 -15.63
N GLU A 213 -8.43 -8.77 -14.70
CA GLU A 213 -9.42 -9.83 -14.90
C GLU A 213 -10.14 -9.52 -16.19
N ALA A 214 -10.06 -10.44 -17.13
CA ALA A 214 -10.80 -10.25 -18.33
C ALA A 214 -12.29 -10.26 -18.02
N GLY A 215 -12.97 -9.26 -18.56
CA GLY A 215 -14.41 -9.26 -18.56
C GLY A 215 -14.96 -10.52 -19.25
N PRO A 216 -16.27 -10.78 -19.08
CA PRO A 216 -16.97 -11.92 -19.68
C PRO A 216 -16.87 -12.03 -21.22
N ALA A 217 -16.22 -11.07 -21.89
CA ALA A 217 -15.74 -11.19 -23.26
C ALA A 217 -14.73 -12.35 -23.48
N GLU A 218 -14.20 -12.95 -22.40
CA GLU A 218 -13.42 -14.20 -22.41
C GLU A 218 -14.24 -15.50 -22.48
N ALA A 219 -15.58 -15.43 -22.37
CA ALA A 219 -16.44 -16.60 -22.52
C ALA A 219 -16.41 -17.20 -23.94
N ALA A 220 -15.82 -16.48 -24.90
CA ALA A 220 -15.39 -17.01 -26.19
C ALA A 220 -13.89 -17.36 -26.16
N GLY A 221 -13.53 -18.37 -25.36
CA GLY A 221 -12.30 -19.15 -25.53
C GLY A 221 -10.98 -18.38 -25.31
N HIS A 222 -10.69 -18.00 -24.07
CA HIS A 222 -9.39 -17.48 -23.64
C HIS A 222 -8.22 -18.48 -23.66
N ALA A 223 -8.11 -19.29 -24.70
CA ALA A 223 -6.93 -20.13 -24.89
C ALA A 223 -6.52 -20.17 -26.37
N ALA A 224 -7.48 -20.07 -27.29
CA ALA A 224 -7.28 -20.29 -28.70
C ALA A 224 -6.75 -19.05 -29.45
N ARG A 225 -5.42 -18.85 -29.50
CA ARG A 225 -4.77 -17.89 -30.41
C ARG A 225 -4.91 -18.37 -31.85
N LEU A 226 -5.35 -17.51 -32.77
CA LEU A 226 -5.35 -17.85 -34.20
C LEU A 226 -3.89 -17.98 -34.67
N ALA A 227 -3.44 -19.20 -34.92
CA ALA A 227 -2.08 -19.54 -35.32
C ALA A 227 -1.90 -19.58 -36.83
N GLY A 228 -2.99 -19.78 -37.58
CA GLY A 228 -2.95 -19.79 -39.04
C GLY A 228 -4.31 -19.96 -39.69
N THR A 229 -4.38 -19.67 -40.98
CA THR A 229 -5.54 -19.98 -41.83
C THR A 229 -5.06 -20.58 -43.15
N ILE A 230 -5.76 -21.59 -43.64
CA ILE A 230 -5.55 -22.18 -44.95
C ILE A 230 -6.88 -22.09 -45.71
N ARG A 231 -6.83 -21.70 -46.99
CA ARG A 231 -8.04 -21.62 -47.82
C ARG A 231 -7.75 -22.09 -49.24
N ASP A 232 -8.74 -22.72 -49.84
CA ASP A 232 -8.83 -22.94 -51.28
C ASP A 232 -10.09 -22.25 -51.83
N ALA A 233 -10.48 -22.54 -53.08
CA ALA A 233 -11.65 -21.94 -53.72
C ALA A 233 -13.00 -22.44 -53.14
N ARG A 234 -13.00 -23.52 -52.35
CA ARG A 234 -14.21 -24.23 -51.88
C ARG A 234 -14.27 -24.39 -50.35
N ALA A 235 -13.16 -24.25 -49.64
CA ALA A 235 -13.02 -24.50 -48.21
C ALA A 235 -12.02 -23.54 -47.56
N GLY A 236 -12.26 -23.23 -46.29
CA GLY A 236 -11.34 -22.50 -45.41
C GLY A 236 -11.20 -23.23 -44.09
N LEU A 237 -9.99 -23.31 -43.57
CA LEU A 237 -9.65 -23.91 -42.28
C LEU A 237 -8.87 -22.89 -41.46
N ALA A 238 -9.14 -22.86 -40.16
CA ALA A 238 -8.41 -22.06 -39.19
C ALA A 238 -7.71 -22.98 -38.18
N LEU A 239 -6.48 -22.63 -37.85
CA LEU A 239 -5.67 -23.29 -36.82
C LEU A 239 -5.65 -22.41 -35.58
N PHE A 240 -6.08 -22.97 -34.46
CA PHE A 240 -6.05 -22.32 -33.16
C PHE A 240 -5.06 -23.02 -32.25
N ASP A 241 -4.19 -22.26 -31.60
CA ASP A 241 -3.25 -22.69 -30.58
C ASP A 241 -3.85 -22.41 -29.21
N ASP A 242 -3.96 -23.40 -28.33
CA ASP A 242 -4.51 -23.24 -26.99
C ASP A 242 -3.53 -22.61 -25.97
N GLY A 243 -2.30 -22.32 -26.38
CA GLY A 243 -1.24 -21.77 -25.53
C GLY A 243 -0.46 -22.82 -24.74
N GLU A 244 -0.95 -24.06 -24.68
CA GLU A 244 -0.27 -25.22 -24.09
C GLU A 244 0.44 -26.07 -25.15
N GLY A 245 0.50 -25.56 -26.40
CA GLY A 245 1.11 -26.23 -27.54
C GLY A 245 0.19 -27.24 -28.23
N VAL A 246 -1.11 -27.26 -27.91
CA VAL A 246 -2.10 -28.07 -28.61
C VAL A 246 -2.79 -27.23 -29.66
N PHE A 247 -2.77 -27.73 -30.89
CA PHE A 247 -3.41 -27.05 -32.01
C PHE A 247 -4.74 -27.72 -32.39
N THR A 248 -5.79 -26.91 -32.56
CA THR A 248 -7.10 -27.33 -33.04
C THR A 248 -7.37 -26.76 -34.42
N VAL A 249 -7.76 -27.61 -35.36
CA VAL A 249 -8.17 -27.21 -36.71
C VAL A 249 -9.70 -27.16 -36.77
N VAL A 250 -10.25 -26.05 -37.26
CA VAL A 250 -11.70 -25.84 -37.39
C VAL A 250 -12.07 -25.27 -38.75
N ALA A 251 -13.25 -25.63 -39.25
CA ALA A 251 -13.87 -25.14 -40.47
C ALA A 251 -15.08 -24.23 -40.18
N PRO A 252 -15.56 -23.44 -41.15
CA PRO A 252 -16.86 -22.76 -41.05
C PRO A 252 -17.96 -23.74 -40.66
N GLY A 253 -18.68 -23.42 -39.58
CA GLY A 253 -19.71 -24.26 -38.98
C GLY A 253 -19.26 -24.97 -37.71
N ASP A 254 -17.96 -25.20 -37.51
CA ASP A 254 -17.45 -25.92 -36.33
C ASP A 254 -17.53 -25.08 -35.05
N LEU A 255 -17.51 -25.77 -33.92
CA LEU A 255 -17.46 -25.16 -32.59
C LEU A 255 -16.01 -25.02 -32.14
N LEU A 256 -15.69 -23.87 -31.56
CA LEU A 256 -14.45 -23.56 -30.85
C LEU A 256 -14.83 -23.12 -29.44
N GLY A 257 -14.79 -24.06 -28.49
CA GLY A 257 -15.38 -23.85 -27.16
C GLY A 257 -16.89 -23.55 -27.27
N ALA A 258 -17.32 -22.41 -26.76
CA ALA A 258 -18.71 -21.93 -26.85
C ALA A 258 -19.01 -21.12 -28.13
N ALA A 259 -18.00 -20.82 -28.95
CA ALA A 259 -18.15 -20.02 -30.17
C ALA A 259 -18.33 -20.90 -31.40
N ARG A 260 -19.03 -20.41 -32.42
CA ARG A 260 -19.16 -21.06 -33.74
C ARG A 260 -18.35 -20.32 -34.79
N VAL A 261 -17.55 -21.03 -35.58
CA VAL A 261 -16.82 -20.44 -36.71
C VAL A 261 -17.81 -20.09 -37.82
N VAL A 262 -17.89 -18.82 -38.19
CA VAL A 262 -18.80 -18.34 -39.23
C VAL A 262 -18.09 -18.22 -40.57
N ARG A 263 -16.86 -17.70 -40.56
CA ARG A 263 -16.10 -17.42 -41.78
C ARG A 263 -14.61 -17.50 -41.53
N VAL A 264 -13.88 -18.12 -42.45
CA VAL A 264 -12.41 -18.10 -42.49
C VAL A 264 -11.95 -17.22 -43.65
N GLU A 265 -11.15 -16.21 -43.35
CA GLU A 265 -10.53 -15.28 -44.31
C GLU A 265 -9.02 -15.52 -44.35
N ARG A 266 -8.29 -14.78 -45.22
CA ARG A 266 -6.85 -15.01 -45.43
C ARG A 266 -5.97 -14.72 -44.21
N ALA A 267 -6.41 -13.80 -43.36
CA ALA A 267 -5.68 -13.32 -42.19
C ALA A 267 -6.63 -13.05 -41.03
N ALA A 268 -7.85 -13.62 -41.07
CA ALA A 268 -8.84 -13.40 -40.04
C ALA A 268 -9.87 -14.53 -40.00
N VAL A 269 -10.53 -14.70 -38.86
CA VAL A 269 -11.64 -15.62 -38.66
C VAL A 269 -12.77 -14.88 -37.95
N THR A 270 -13.99 -15.05 -38.44
CA THR A 270 -15.19 -14.52 -37.77
C THR A 270 -15.86 -15.64 -36.99
N LEU A 271 -16.09 -15.38 -35.71
CA LEU A 271 -16.78 -16.26 -34.77
C LEU A 271 -18.14 -15.64 -34.39
N ALA A 272 -19.15 -16.48 -34.19
CA ALA A 272 -20.40 -16.13 -33.55
C ALA A 272 -20.36 -16.63 -32.10
N THR A 273 -20.53 -15.71 -31.17
CA THR A 273 -20.58 -15.96 -29.72
C THR A 273 -21.96 -15.56 -29.20
N ALA A 274 -22.28 -15.86 -27.93
CA ALA A 274 -23.53 -15.42 -27.32
C ALA A 274 -23.66 -13.88 -27.27
N ASP A 275 -22.52 -13.18 -27.24
CA ASP A 275 -22.43 -11.72 -27.13
C ASP A 275 -22.35 -11.00 -28.49
N GLY A 276 -22.29 -11.76 -29.60
CA GLY A 276 -22.31 -11.22 -30.96
C GLY A 276 -21.25 -11.82 -31.88
N ALA A 277 -20.99 -11.14 -32.99
CA ALA A 277 -19.95 -11.54 -33.93
C ALA A 277 -18.59 -10.97 -33.52
N GLN A 278 -17.58 -11.83 -33.38
CA GLN A 278 -16.21 -11.47 -33.04
C GLN A 278 -15.29 -11.78 -34.22
N ARG A 279 -14.35 -10.87 -34.54
CA ARG A 279 -13.35 -11.07 -35.58
C ARG A 279 -11.97 -11.21 -34.96
N LEU A 280 -11.34 -12.36 -35.17
CA LEU A 280 -9.96 -12.64 -34.78
C LEU A 280 -9.05 -12.42 -35.98
N VAL A 281 -7.97 -11.67 -35.81
CA VAL A 281 -6.97 -11.41 -36.86
C VAL A 281 -5.76 -12.27 -36.56
N LEU A 282 -5.11 -12.79 -37.61
CA LEU A 282 -3.87 -13.53 -37.48
C LEU A 282 -2.82 -12.57 -36.92
N ASP A 283 -2.33 -12.87 -35.72
CA ASP A 283 -1.25 -12.12 -35.10
C ASP A 283 0.07 -12.53 -35.77
N ASP A 284 0.79 -11.55 -36.34
CA ASP A 284 2.04 -11.75 -37.09
C ASP A 284 3.17 -12.33 -36.23
N GLY A 285 2.92 -12.59 -34.94
CA GLY A 285 3.88 -13.17 -34.02
C GLY A 285 5.07 -12.23 -33.93
N GLY A 286 4.86 -11.09 -33.26
CA GLY A 286 5.89 -10.10 -33.02
C GLY A 286 7.19 -10.79 -32.63
N ARG A 287 8.13 -10.83 -33.58
CA ARG A 287 9.45 -11.41 -33.33
C ARG A 287 10.14 -10.56 -32.27
N PRO A 288 10.80 -11.17 -31.28
CA PRO A 288 11.67 -10.43 -30.37
C PRO A 288 12.82 -9.75 -31.13
#